data_AF-A0A847XF18-F1
#
_entry.id   AF-A0A847XF18-F1
#
_cell.length_a   1.000
_cell.length_b   1.000
_cell.length_c   1.000
_cell.angle_alpha   90.00
_cell.angle_beta   90.00
_cell.angle_gamma   90.00
#
_symmetry.space_group_name_H-M   'P 1'
#
loop_
_entity.id
_entity.type
_entity.pdbx_description
1 polymer ?
#
loop_
_entity_poly.entity_id
_entity_poly.type
_entity_poly.pdbx_seq_one_letter_code
_entity_poly.pdbx_strand_id
1 'polypeptide(L)'
;MNKKIVGIVIIVTLIGIIGFYMANRNKIVQVDAAVAVEGSIEKYVEELGIVKAKNQGDIYASASGTVKEILVDIGDEVKKGDVLVKLDDMQVSKEIQGLEAERSAILAQYNEAKESVDIESIEKLELIVKDMERRTQKAEETANNSQMLYEAGAISHEEYKNTLDNLELEKSNLEKIKLDLELMNK
;
A
#
# COMPACT_ATOMS: atom_id res chain seq x y z
N MET A 1 70.51 -81.62 -73.35
CA MET A 1 70.78 -80.96 -72.05
C MET A 1 71.24 -82.03 -71.05
N ASN A 2 72.42 -81.89 -70.45
CA ASN A 2 73.08 -82.97 -69.71
C ASN A 2 72.36 -83.28 -68.39
N LYS A 3 71.97 -84.55 -68.17
CA LYS A 3 71.21 -85.02 -66.98
C LYS A 3 71.81 -84.59 -65.64
N LYS A 4 73.12 -84.29 -65.58
CA LYS A 4 73.85 -83.81 -64.40
C LYS A 4 73.50 -82.36 -64.00
N ILE A 5 73.20 -81.49 -64.96
CA ILE A 5 72.87 -80.07 -64.70
C ILE A 5 71.46 -79.97 -64.10
N VAL A 6 70.52 -80.80 -64.58
CA VAL A 6 69.15 -80.87 -64.06
C VAL A 6 69.13 -81.32 -62.59
N GLY A 7 69.98 -82.28 -62.21
CA GLY A 7 70.07 -82.74 -60.82
C GLY A 7 70.58 -81.66 -59.85
N ILE A 8 71.54 -80.83 -60.27
CA ILE A 8 72.08 -79.74 -59.44
C ILE A 8 71.04 -78.65 -59.22
N VAL A 9 70.28 -78.28 -60.25
CA VAL A 9 69.22 -77.26 -60.13
C VAL A 9 68.12 -77.72 -59.16
N ILE A 10 67.72 -79.00 -59.22
CA ILE A 10 66.72 -79.57 -58.32
C ILE A 10 67.19 -79.51 -56.86
N ILE A 11 68.47 -79.82 -56.60
CA ILE A 11 69.05 -79.78 -55.25
C ILE A 11 69.10 -78.34 -54.73
N VAL A 12 69.50 -77.36 -55.55
CA VAL A 12 69.53 -75.95 -55.16
C VAL A 12 68.13 -75.41 -54.86
N THR A 13 67.13 -75.79 -55.65
CA THR A 13 65.73 -75.44 -55.35
C THR A 13 65.23 -76.09 -54.07
N LEU A 14 65.56 -77.36 -53.81
CA LEU A 14 65.18 -78.04 -52.57
C LEU A 14 65.80 -77.37 -51.33
N ILE A 15 67.07 -77.01 -51.40
CA ILE A 15 67.76 -76.30 -50.31
C ILE A 15 67.17 -74.89 -50.12
N GLY A 16 66.83 -74.20 -51.21
CA GLY A 16 66.15 -72.90 -51.16
C GLY A 16 64.77 -72.97 -50.49
N ILE A 17 63.99 -74.01 -50.80
CA ILE A 17 62.66 -74.23 -50.21
C ILE A 17 62.79 -74.57 -48.72
N ILE A 18 63.74 -75.44 -48.34
CA ILE A 18 63.98 -75.81 -46.94
C ILE A 18 64.48 -74.60 -46.13
N GLY A 19 65.40 -73.82 -46.71
CA GLY A 19 65.90 -72.58 -46.10
C GLY A 19 64.81 -71.54 -45.89
N PHE A 20 63.92 -71.36 -46.87
CA PHE A 20 62.77 -70.45 -46.76
C PHE A 20 61.77 -70.92 -45.70
N TYR A 21 61.48 -72.22 -45.64
CA TYR A 21 60.54 -72.77 -44.66
C TYR A 21 61.07 -72.70 -43.22
N MET A 22 62.39 -72.84 -43.04
CA MET A 22 63.03 -72.77 -41.73
C MET A 22 63.22 -71.33 -41.26
N ALA A 23 63.51 -70.39 -42.16
CA ALA A 23 63.56 -68.95 -41.87
C ALA A 23 62.21 -68.37 -41.45
N ASN A 24 61.10 -68.96 -41.91
CA ASN A 24 59.75 -68.48 -41.60
C ASN A 24 59.11 -69.15 -40.36
N ARG A 25 59.80 -70.08 -39.67
CA ARG A 25 59.25 -70.81 -38.51
C ARG A 25 59.33 -70.10 -37.16
N ASN A 26 60.09 -69.01 -37.03
CA ASN A 26 60.33 -68.33 -35.75
C ASN A 26 59.99 -66.83 -35.79
N LYS A 27 58.77 -66.48 -36.22
CA LYS A 27 58.21 -65.15 -35.92
C LYS A 27 57.50 -65.23 -34.58
N ILE A 28 58.23 -64.94 -33.51
CA ILE A 28 57.66 -64.76 -32.17
C ILE A 28 56.81 -63.50 -32.23
N VAL A 29 55.49 -63.67 -32.08
CA VAL A 29 54.56 -62.54 -32.05
C VAL A 29 54.60 -61.95 -30.64
N GLN A 30 55.26 -60.80 -30.50
CA GLN A 30 55.16 -60.02 -29.26
C GLN A 30 53.73 -59.50 -29.12
N VAL A 31 53.16 -59.70 -27.94
CA VAL A 31 51.84 -59.19 -27.57
C VAL A 31 51.96 -58.39 -26.28
N ASP A 32 51.30 -57.24 -26.26
CA ASP A 32 51.18 -56.44 -25.05
C ASP A 32 50.06 -57.03 -24.19
N ALA A 33 50.42 -57.50 -23.00
CA ALA A 33 49.49 -58.00 -21.99
C ALA A 33 49.56 -57.13 -20.74
N ALA A 34 48.39 -56.84 -20.15
CA ALA A 34 48.27 -56.16 -18.87
C ALA A 34 47.54 -57.07 -17.86
N VAL A 35 47.96 -57.01 -16.59
CA VAL A 35 47.31 -57.76 -15.50
C VAL A 35 46.04 -57.02 -15.08
N ALA A 36 44.90 -57.71 -15.07
CA ALA A 36 43.64 -57.13 -14.62
C ALA A 36 43.65 -56.96 -13.09
N VAL A 37 43.18 -55.79 -12.62
CA VAL A 37 43.05 -55.45 -11.20
C VAL A 37 41.59 -55.14 -10.91
N GLU A 38 41.08 -55.64 -9.80
CA GLU A 38 39.71 -55.38 -9.35
C GLU A 38 39.61 -53.95 -8.78
N GLY A 39 38.67 -53.16 -9.30
CA GLY A 39 38.46 -51.76 -8.92
C GLY A 39 37.16 -51.21 -9.49
N SER A 40 36.71 -50.07 -8.99
CA SER A 40 35.52 -49.39 -9.53
C SER A 40 35.88 -48.64 -10.80
N ILE A 41 35.14 -48.90 -11.89
CA ILE A 41 35.21 -48.10 -13.11
C ILE A 41 34.12 -47.04 -13.01
N GLU A 42 34.53 -45.81 -12.75
CA GLU A 42 33.62 -44.67 -12.72
C GLU A 42 33.55 -44.04 -14.11
N LYS A 43 32.34 -44.01 -14.67
CA LYS A 43 32.05 -43.32 -15.93
C LYS A 43 31.46 -41.96 -15.58
N TYR A 44 32.21 -40.90 -15.80
CA TYR A 44 31.71 -39.53 -15.69
C TYR A 44 31.36 -38.97 -17.08
N VAL A 45 30.52 -37.95 -17.07
CA VAL A 45 30.19 -37.12 -18.23
C VAL A 45 30.55 -35.70 -17.83
N GLU A 46 31.40 -35.05 -18.61
CA GLU A 46 31.74 -33.63 -18.41
C GLU A 46 30.76 -32.76 -19.20
N GLU A 47 30.10 -31.85 -18.50
CA GLU A 47 29.23 -30.85 -19.11
C GLU A 47 29.60 -29.46 -18.62
N LEU A 48 29.37 -28.47 -19.47
CA LEU A 48 29.53 -27.05 -19.13
C LEU A 48 28.16 -26.49 -18.75
N GLY A 49 28.08 -25.89 -17.55
CA GLY A 49 26.90 -25.21 -17.05
C GLY A 49 27.19 -23.75 -16.71
N ILE A 50 26.14 -22.92 -16.73
CA ILE A 50 26.21 -21.53 -16.28
C ILE A 50 25.43 -21.39 -14.99
N VAL A 51 26.07 -20.89 -13.93
CA VAL A 51 25.41 -20.57 -12.67
C VAL A 51 24.65 -19.25 -12.84
N LYS A 52 23.38 -19.22 -12.41
CA LYS A 52 22.51 -18.03 -12.44
C LYS A 52 21.91 -17.79 -11.06
N ALA A 53 21.57 -16.53 -10.79
CA ALA A 53 20.85 -16.17 -9.58
C ALA A 53 19.49 -16.88 -9.54
N LYS A 54 19.14 -17.48 -8.39
CA LYS A 54 17.85 -18.15 -8.20
C LYS A 54 16.68 -17.18 -8.32
N ASN A 55 16.86 -15.96 -7.84
CA ASN A 55 15.86 -14.89 -7.89
C ASN A 55 16.47 -13.68 -8.60
N GLN A 56 15.82 -13.23 -9.67
CA GLN A 56 16.15 -12.01 -10.40
C GLN A 56 14.84 -11.29 -10.70
N GLY A 57 14.84 -9.97 -10.59
CA GLY A 57 13.68 -9.16 -10.90
C GLY A 57 14.09 -7.72 -11.17
N ASP A 58 13.35 -7.08 -12.07
CA ASP A 58 13.50 -5.67 -12.37
C ASP A 58 12.60 -4.86 -11.42
N ILE A 59 13.14 -3.80 -10.84
CA ILE A 59 12.41 -2.91 -9.94
C ILE A 59 12.06 -1.64 -10.71
N TYR A 60 10.77 -1.31 -10.72
CA TYR A 60 10.24 -0.11 -11.38
C TYR A 60 9.71 0.87 -10.34
N ALA A 61 9.90 2.15 -10.59
CA ALA A 61 9.26 3.19 -9.78
C ALA A 61 7.75 3.22 -10.05
N SER A 62 6.95 3.38 -8.99
CA SER A 62 5.49 3.50 -9.10
C SER A 62 5.01 4.82 -9.72
N ALA A 63 5.86 5.85 -9.68
CA ALA A 63 5.59 7.17 -10.21
C ALA A 63 6.61 7.55 -11.27
N SER A 64 6.17 8.30 -12.28
CA SER A 64 7.07 8.89 -13.28
C SER A 64 7.69 10.17 -12.72
N GLY A 65 8.98 10.37 -12.94
CA GLY A 65 9.69 11.56 -12.47
C GLY A 65 11.14 11.57 -12.92
N THR A 66 11.78 12.73 -12.77
CA THR A 66 13.21 12.87 -13.06
C THR A 66 14.03 12.28 -11.92
N VAL A 67 15.07 11.51 -12.23
CA VAL A 67 16.00 11.02 -11.20
C VAL A 67 16.82 12.18 -10.66
N LYS A 68 16.75 12.40 -9.35
CA LYS A 68 17.50 13.44 -8.63
C LYS A 68 18.82 12.92 -8.08
N GLU A 69 18.81 11.70 -7.55
CA GLU A 69 19.99 11.08 -6.92
C GLU A 69 19.92 9.56 -7.03
N ILE A 70 21.06 8.91 -7.30
CA ILE A 70 21.24 7.46 -7.25
C ILE A 70 22.10 7.16 -6.02
N LEU A 71 21.65 6.23 -5.18
CA LEU A 71 22.24 5.98 -3.86
C LEU A 71 23.02 4.66 -3.77
N VAL A 72 23.06 3.88 -4.86
CA VAL A 72 23.67 2.55 -4.93
C VAL A 72 24.41 2.36 -6.24
N ASP A 73 25.42 1.49 -6.23
CA ASP A 73 26.19 1.11 -7.43
C ASP A 73 26.09 -0.40 -7.71
N ILE A 74 26.58 -0.81 -8.89
CA ILE A 74 26.57 -2.19 -9.35
C ILE A 74 27.47 -3.04 -8.44
N GLY A 75 26.86 -4.01 -7.76
CA GLY A 75 27.54 -4.92 -6.85
C GLY A 75 27.26 -4.64 -5.37
N ASP A 76 26.57 -3.55 -5.05
CA ASP A 76 26.19 -3.23 -3.68
C ASP A 76 25.13 -4.20 -3.13
N GLU A 77 25.30 -4.60 -1.87
CA GLU A 77 24.31 -5.40 -1.15
C GLU A 77 23.25 -4.48 -0.54
N VAL A 78 22.00 -4.66 -0.93
CA VAL A 78 20.86 -3.85 -0.47
C VAL A 78 19.82 -4.70 0.25
N LYS A 79 19.15 -4.12 1.23
CA LYS A 79 18.11 -4.78 2.02
C LYS A 79 16.72 -4.25 1.64
N LYS A 80 15.70 -5.02 2.01
CA LYS A 80 14.31 -4.61 1.80
C LYS A 80 14.02 -3.32 2.56
N GLY A 81 13.58 -2.29 1.83
CA GLY A 81 13.25 -0.98 2.36
C GLY A 81 14.31 0.10 2.09
N ASP A 82 15.48 -0.31 1.57
CA ASP A 82 16.53 0.65 1.23
C ASP A 82 16.13 1.50 0.01
N VAL A 83 16.42 2.80 0.10
CA VAL A 83 16.17 3.74 -0.99
C VAL A 83 17.31 3.63 -1.98
N LEU A 84 17.02 3.13 -3.17
CA LEU A 84 18.01 2.97 -4.24
C LEU A 84 18.19 4.26 -5.05
N VAL A 85 17.08 4.99 -5.27
CA VAL A 85 17.03 6.18 -6.13
C VAL A 85 16.05 7.18 -5.52
N LYS A 86 16.38 8.48 -5.57
CA LYS A 86 15.45 9.57 -5.27
C LYS A 86 15.00 10.24 -6.56
N LEU A 87 13.70 10.44 -6.68
CA LEU A 87 13.10 11.23 -7.75
C LEU A 87 12.96 12.70 -7.32
N ASP A 88 12.93 13.60 -8.29
CA ASP A 88 12.62 15.01 -8.05
C ASP A 88 11.14 15.17 -7.70
N ASP A 89 10.89 15.70 -6.51
CA ASP A 89 9.58 15.88 -5.89
C ASP A 89 9.15 17.35 -5.84
N MET A 90 9.88 18.28 -6.47
CA MET A 90 9.61 19.72 -6.36
C MET A 90 8.16 20.09 -6.70
N GLN A 91 7.61 19.53 -7.78
CA GLN A 91 6.23 19.83 -8.19
C GLN A 91 5.21 19.27 -7.20
N VAL A 92 5.41 18.03 -6.76
CA VAL A 92 4.55 17.36 -5.76
C VAL A 92 4.60 18.10 -4.42
N SER A 93 5.78 18.55 -4.00
CA SER A 93 5.96 19.32 -2.78
C SER A 93 5.23 20.67 -2.83
N LYS A 94 5.27 21.37 -3.97
CA LYS A 94 4.51 22.62 -4.17
C LYS A 94 3.01 22.39 -4.16
N GLU A 95 2.55 21.30 -4.74
CA GLU A 95 1.13 20.92 -4.72
C GLU A 95 0.64 20.63 -3.29
N ILE A 96 1.41 19.86 -2.52
CA ILE A 96 1.13 19.60 -1.11
C ILE A 96 1.05 20.92 -0.31
N GLN A 97 2.01 21.82 -0.50
CA GLN A 97 2.00 23.13 0.18
C GLN A 97 0.76 23.97 -0.18
N GLY A 98 0.34 23.94 -1.45
CA GLY A 98 -0.89 24.61 -1.89
C GLY A 98 -2.14 24.04 -1.22
N LEU A 99 -2.25 22.71 -1.16
CA LEU A 99 -3.37 22.01 -0.51
C LEU A 99 -3.40 22.23 1.01
N GLU A 100 -2.24 22.28 1.67
CA GLU A 100 -2.15 22.60 3.10
C GLU A 100 -2.60 24.03 3.41
N ALA A 101 -2.22 24.99 2.57
CA ALA A 101 -2.67 26.38 2.69
C ALA A 101 -4.19 26.50 2.49
N GLU A 102 -4.74 25.83 1.48
CA GLU A 102 -6.19 25.78 1.23
C GLU A 102 -6.93 25.16 2.42
N ARG A 103 -6.45 24.03 2.95
CA ARG A 103 -7.01 23.38 4.13
C ARG A 103 -7.01 24.31 5.34
N SER A 104 -5.92 25.05 5.58
CA SER A 104 -5.83 26.01 6.68
C SER A 104 -6.84 27.15 6.52
N ALA A 105 -7.03 27.66 5.30
CA ALA A 105 -8.00 28.71 5.03
C ALA A 105 -9.44 28.24 5.27
N ILE A 106 -9.78 27.04 4.81
CA ILE A 106 -11.10 26.42 5.05
C ILE A 106 -11.33 26.21 6.55
N LEU A 107 -10.33 25.73 7.29
CA LEU A 107 -10.45 25.56 8.74
C LEU A 107 -10.63 26.89 9.48
N ALA A 108 -9.94 27.95 9.06
CA ALA A 108 -10.13 29.28 9.64
C ALA A 108 -11.56 29.79 9.40
N GLN A 109 -12.08 29.66 8.16
CA GLN A 109 -13.45 30.03 7.82
C GLN A 109 -14.48 29.21 8.60
N TYR A 110 -14.24 27.90 8.75
CA TYR A 110 -15.10 27.03 9.55
C TYR A 110 -15.13 27.46 11.01
N ASN A 111 -13.98 27.75 11.61
CA ASN A 111 -13.90 28.20 13.00
C ASN A 111 -14.56 29.56 13.19
N GLU A 112 -14.34 30.51 12.28
CA GLU A 112 -15.01 31.82 12.28
C GLU A 112 -16.53 31.66 12.19
N ALA A 113 -17.01 30.85 11.24
CA ALA A 113 -18.44 30.58 11.09
C ALA A 113 -19.03 29.88 12.33
N LYS A 114 -18.29 28.95 12.94
CA LYS A 114 -18.72 28.27 14.16
C LYS A 114 -18.81 29.22 15.35
N GLU A 115 -17.75 29.99 15.62
CA GLU A 115 -17.66 30.88 16.79
C GLU A 115 -18.64 32.06 16.69
N SER A 116 -18.84 32.59 15.48
CA SER A 116 -19.83 33.65 15.21
C SER A 116 -21.28 33.18 15.37
N VAL A 117 -21.57 31.92 15.02
CA VAL A 117 -22.90 31.35 15.16
C VAL A 117 -23.20 31.00 16.61
N ASP A 118 -22.25 30.48 17.38
CA ASP A 118 -22.54 30.01 18.74
C ASP A 118 -22.74 31.16 19.75
N ILE A 119 -21.83 32.14 19.86
CA ILE A 119 -21.89 33.13 20.96
C ILE A 119 -22.96 34.22 20.73
N GLU A 120 -22.96 34.85 19.55
CA GLU A 120 -23.85 35.97 19.26
C GLU A 120 -25.32 35.52 19.17
N SER A 121 -25.58 34.33 18.63
CA SER A 121 -26.95 33.83 18.51
C SER A 121 -27.53 33.37 19.85
N ILE A 122 -26.72 32.74 20.71
CA ILE A 122 -27.12 32.33 22.07
C ILE A 122 -27.41 33.58 22.91
N GLU A 123 -26.53 34.58 22.91
CA GLU A 123 -26.74 35.83 23.67
C GLU A 123 -28.02 36.56 23.19
N LYS A 124 -28.25 36.62 21.88
CA LYS A 124 -29.48 37.20 21.32
C LYS A 124 -30.73 36.42 21.74
N LEU A 125 -30.68 35.09 21.75
CA LEU A 125 -31.79 34.25 22.20
C LEU A 125 -32.06 34.41 23.69
N GLU A 126 -31.03 34.49 24.54
CA GLU A 126 -31.18 34.78 25.96
C GLU A 126 -31.87 36.12 26.21
N LEU A 127 -31.53 37.16 25.43
CA LEU A 127 -32.22 38.45 25.50
C LEU A 127 -33.70 38.35 25.11
N ILE A 128 -34.04 37.54 24.10
CA ILE A 128 -35.42 37.30 23.69
C ILE A 128 -36.18 36.51 24.78
N VAL A 129 -35.57 35.46 25.36
CA VAL A 129 -36.14 34.72 26.49
C VAL A 129 -36.45 35.68 27.64
N LYS A 130 -35.50 36.55 28.01
CA LYS A 130 -35.67 37.55 29.07
C LYS A 130 -36.78 38.56 28.76
N ASP A 131 -36.96 38.95 27.49
CA ASP A 131 -38.10 39.78 27.10
C ASP A 131 -39.43 39.05 27.26
N MET A 132 -39.50 37.81 26.79
CA MET A 132 -40.69 36.97 26.87
C MET A 132 -41.08 36.65 28.32
N GLU A 133 -40.11 36.39 29.20
CA GLU A 133 -40.37 36.19 30.64
C GLU A 133 -41.02 37.42 31.27
N ARG A 134 -40.55 38.62 30.93
CA ARG A 134 -41.15 39.88 31.41
C ARG A 134 -42.58 40.07 30.89
N ARG A 135 -42.87 39.65 29.65
CA ARG A 135 -44.23 39.72 29.09
C ARG A 135 -45.17 38.74 29.79
N THR A 136 -44.74 37.50 29.95
CA THR A 136 -45.48 36.47 30.68
C THR A 136 -45.76 36.88 32.11
N GLN A 137 -44.76 37.45 32.82
CA GLN A 137 -44.96 37.97 34.18
C GLN A 137 -46.05 39.05 34.23
N LYS A 138 -46.03 40.02 33.31
CA LYS A 138 -47.05 41.06 33.24
C LYS A 138 -48.43 40.51 32.90
N ALA A 139 -48.51 39.54 31.99
CA ALA A 139 -49.76 38.87 31.66
C ALA A 139 -50.31 38.09 32.87
N GLU A 140 -49.43 37.48 33.66
CA GLU A 140 -49.80 36.73 34.87
C GLU A 140 -50.30 37.66 35.98
N GLU A 141 -49.61 38.78 36.23
CA GLU A 141 -50.08 39.84 37.12
C GLU A 141 -51.46 40.37 36.69
N THR A 142 -51.65 40.57 35.38
CA THR A 142 -52.93 41.03 34.82
C THR A 142 -54.04 40.01 35.00
N ALA A 143 -53.79 38.73 34.71
CA ALA A 143 -54.74 37.65 34.89
C ALA A 143 -55.13 37.47 36.37
N ASN A 144 -54.16 37.53 37.29
CA ASN A 144 -54.39 37.46 38.73
C ASN A 144 -55.26 38.64 39.22
N ASN A 145 -54.95 39.86 38.78
CA ASN A 145 -55.75 41.03 39.10
C ASN A 145 -57.18 40.91 38.53
N SER A 146 -57.30 40.43 37.29
CA SER A 146 -58.58 40.19 36.64
C SER A 146 -59.40 39.12 37.38
N GLN A 147 -58.76 38.07 37.89
CA GLN A 147 -59.43 37.06 38.70
C GLN A 147 -60.06 37.67 39.95
N MET A 148 -59.30 38.47 40.70
CA MET A 148 -59.82 39.14 41.91
C MET A 148 -61.00 40.07 41.60
N LEU A 149 -60.91 40.82 40.49
CA LEU A 149 -61.99 41.72 40.05
C LEU A 149 -63.24 40.97 39.60
N TYR A 150 -63.07 39.82 38.95
CA TYR A 150 -64.19 38.96 38.53
C TYR A 150 -64.90 38.35 39.73
N GLU A 151 -64.14 37.82 40.70
CA GLU A 151 -64.67 37.29 41.96
C GLU A 151 -65.42 38.37 42.77
N ALA A 152 -64.97 39.62 42.69
CA ALA A 152 -65.65 40.78 43.27
C ALA A 152 -66.85 41.31 42.44
N GLY A 153 -67.13 40.72 41.28
CA GLY A 153 -68.23 41.12 40.38
C GLY A 153 -67.99 42.44 39.62
N ALA A 154 -66.75 42.93 39.57
CA ALA A 154 -66.40 44.21 38.95
C ALA A 154 -66.15 44.11 37.43
N ILE A 155 -65.92 42.90 36.89
CA ILE A 155 -65.75 42.64 35.45
C ILE A 155 -66.57 41.43 35.00
N SER A 156 -66.74 41.26 33.69
CA SER A 156 -67.47 40.13 33.10
C SER A 156 -66.62 38.86 33.04
N HIS A 157 -67.29 37.70 32.90
CA HIS A 157 -66.59 36.43 32.68
C HIS A 157 -65.78 36.42 31.38
N GLU A 158 -66.28 37.06 30.33
CA GLU A 158 -65.60 37.17 29.04
C GLU A 158 -64.30 37.99 29.17
N GLU A 159 -64.34 39.10 29.91
CA GLU A 159 -63.15 39.94 30.15
C GLU A 159 -62.07 39.14 30.90
N TYR A 160 -62.46 38.41 31.94
CA TYR A 160 -61.55 37.53 32.68
C TYR A 160 -60.95 36.45 31.78
N LYS A 161 -61.79 35.77 30.99
CA LYS A 161 -61.35 34.73 30.06
C LYS A 161 -60.33 35.26 29.04
N ASN A 162 -60.54 36.46 28.49
CA ASN A 162 -59.60 37.07 27.56
C ASN A 162 -58.21 37.30 28.20
N THR A 163 -58.15 37.66 29.48
CA THR A 163 -56.86 37.80 30.18
C THR A 163 -56.15 36.45 30.39
N LEU A 164 -56.90 35.37 30.62
CA LEU A 164 -56.36 34.00 30.69
C LEU A 164 -55.85 33.53 29.34
N ASP A 165 -56.62 33.72 28.27
CA ASP A 165 -56.23 33.33 26.91
C ASP A 165 -54.95 34.07 26.48
N ASN A 166 -54.82 35.36 26.85
CA ASN A 166 -53.60 36.13 26.62
C ASN A 166 -52.40 35.62 27.44
N LEU A 167 -52.61 35.23 28.70
CA LEU A 167 -51.56 34.62 29.52
C LEU A 167 -51.08 33.29 28.92
N GLU A 168 -52.01 32.45 28.46
CA GLU A 168 -51.69 31.17 27.83
C GLU A 168 -50.87 31.37 26.55
N LEU A 169 -51.24 32.35 25.72
CA LEU A 169 -50.49 32.71 24.52
C LEU A 169 -49.05 33.11 24.84
N GLU A 170 -48.84 34.00 25.81
CA GLU A 170 -47.49 34.44 26.21
C GLU A 170 -46.67 33.29 26.82
N LYS A 171 -47.29 32.40 27.60
CA LYS A 171 -46.65 31.17 28.11
C LYS A 171 -46.21 30.26 26.98
N SER A 172 -47.06 30.01 25.98
CA SER A 172 -46.72 29.20 24.80
C SER A 172 -45.57 29.82 23.99
N ASN A 173 -45.58 31.13 23.81
CA ASN A 173 -44.50 31.83 23.10
C ASN A 173 -43.17 31.75 23.86
N LEU A 174 -43.20 31.88 25.18
CA LEU A 174 -42.00 31.72 26.01
C LEU A 174 -41.43 30.30 25.92
N GLU A 175 -42.29 29.28 25.96
CA GLU A 175 -41.88 27.88 25.89
C GLU A 175 -41.20 27.54 24.55
N LYS A 176 -41.72 28.06 23.43
CA LYS A 176 -41.10 27.91 22.11
C LYS A 176 -39.68 28.46 22.08
N ILE A 177 -39.47 29.69 22.56
CA ILE A 177 -38.14 30.32 22.52
C ILE A 177 -37.17 29.64 23.49
N LYS A 178 -37.65 29.15 24.64
CA LYS A 178 -36.80 28.36 25.55
C LYS A 178 -36.33 27.04 24.92
N LEU A 179 -37.22 26.38 24.16
CA LEU A 179 -36.86 25.17 23.42
C LEU A 179 -35.81 25.47 22.34
N ASP A 180 -35.97 26.57 21.60
CA ASP A 180 -35.00 26.99 20.58
C ASP A 180 -33.61 27.25 21.19
N LEU A 181 -33.55 27.90 22.37
CA LEU A 181 -32.31 28.11 23.12
C LEU A 181 -31.67 26.81 23.60
N GLU A 182 -32.47 25.85 24.07
CA GLU A 182 -31.96 24.54 24.51
C GLU A 182 -31.37 23.73 23.34
N LEU A 183 -31.97 23.83 22.16
CA LEU A 183 -31.47 23.17 20.95
C LEU A 183 -30.14 23.76 20.46
N MET A 184 -29.91 25.06 20.65
CA MET A 184 -28.64 25.71 20.26
C MET A 184 -27.52 25.52 21.29
N ASN A 185 -27.86 25.16 22.54
CA ASN A 185 -26.89 24.81 23.59
C ASN A 185 -26.39 23.36 23.55
N LYS A 186 -26.91 22.50 22.65
CA LYS A 186 -26.54 21.07 22.50
C LYS A 186 -25.56 20.84 21.37
#